data_AF-A0A8J2L7A0-F1
#
_entry.id   AF-A0A8J2L7A0-F1
#
_cell.length_a   1.000
_cell.length_b   1.000
_cell.length_c   1.000
_cell.angle_alpha   90.00
_cell.angle_beta   90.00
_cell.angle_gamma   90.00
#
_symmetry.space_group_name_H-M   'P 1'
#
loop_
_entity.id
_entity.type
_entity.pdbx_description
1 polymer ?
#
loop_
_entity_poly.entity_id
_entity_poly.type
_entity_poly.pdbx_seq_one_letter_code
_entity_poly.pdbx_strand_id
1 'polypeptide(L)' 'MVGDVLYYNVATFRLADAAFQFPLTDLDHSWDIYFEFKTTTSNAVMLHAVGKGGDFITVNLIGGDQLQFQVESGSG' A
#
# COMPACT_ATOMS: atom_id res chain seq x y z
N MET A 1 -2.79 32.13 4.48
CA MET A 1 -1.33 31.91 4.30
C MET A 1 -1.14 30.48 3.84
N VAL A 2 -0.72 30.33 2.58
CA VAL A 2 -0.14 29.15 1.90
C VAL A 2 -0.69 27.77 2.29
N GLY A 3 -1.80 27.39 1.66
CA GLY A 3 -2.30 26.00 1.61
C GLY A 3 -1.96 25.26 0.30
N ASP A 4 -1.17 25.89 -0.57
CA ASP A 4 -0.98 25.50 -1.98
C ASP A 4 0.40 24.87 -2.25
N VAL A 5 0.91 24.07 -1.30
CA VAL A 5 2.18 23.36 -1.51
C VAL A 5 2.11 21.94 -0.92
N LEU A 6 1.11 21.15 -1.34
CA LEU A 6 0.92 19.76 -0.85
C LEU A 6 1.39 18.66 -1.82
N TYR A 7 1.87 19.00 -3.02
CA TYR A 7 2.29 18.00 -4.03
C TYR A 7 3.79 17.72 -4.07
N TYR A 8 4.49 17.80 -2.94
CA TYR A 8 5.86 17.27 -2.89
C TYR A 8 5.76 15.73 -2.83
N ASN A 9 6.10 15.06 -3.93
CA ASN A 9 6.29 13.60 -4.09
C ASN A 9 5.08 12.77 -4.56
N VAL A 10 4.29 13.27 -5.51
CA VAL A 10 3.31 12.44 -6.24
C VAL A 10 4.02 11.55 -7.28
N ALA A 11 3.73 10.25 -7.26
CA ALA A 11 4.09 9.32 -8.33
C ALA A 11 2.84 8.85 -9.09
N THR A 12 2.97 8.63 -10.40
CA THR A 12 1.88 8.08 -11.23
C THR A 12 2.27 6.72 -11.77
N PHE A 13 1.51 5.70 -11.40
CA PHE A 13 1.60 4.35 -11.96
C PHE A 13 0.73 4.27 -13.22
N ARG A 14 1.36 4.03 -14.38
CA ARG A 14 0.66 4.01 -15.69
C ARG A 14 0.36 2.60 -16.20
N LEU A 15 1.07 1.60 -15.68
CA LEU A 15 0.89 0.19 -16.02
C LEU A 15 0.31 -0.54 -14.81
N ALA A 16 -0.46 -1.59 -15.06
CA ALA A 16 -1.14 -2.35 -14.01
C ALA A 16 -0.16 -3.08 -13.07
N ASP A 17 1.05 -3.37 -13.54
CA ASP A 17 2.14 -4.05 -12.82
C ASP A 17 3.23 -3.09 -12.32
N ALA A 18 3.06 -1.77 -12.51
CA ALA A 18 4.01 -0.81 -12.00
C ALA A 18 3.93 -0.74 -10.47
N ALA A 19 5.06 -0.92 -9.80
CA ALA A 19 5.16 -0.89 -8.34
C ALA A 19 6.48 -0.27 -7.89
N PHE A 20 6.46 0.38 -6.72
CA PHE A 20 7.69 0.63 -5.97
C PHE A 20 7.99 -0.57 -5.09
N GLN A 21 9.25 -1.02 -5.09
CA GLN A 21 9.71 -2.07 -4.21
C GLN A 21 10.63 -1.45 -3.15
N PHE A 22 10.26 -1.65 -1.89
CA PHE A 22 11.03 -1.20 -0.74
C PHE A 22 11.53 -2.41 0.05
N PRO A 23 12.72 -2.34 0.66
CA PRO A 23 13.17 -3.37 1.56
C PRO A 23 12.26 -3.43 2.80
N LEU A 24 11.82 -4.63 3.17
CA LEU A 24 11.01 -4.89 4.37
C LEU A 24 11.86 -5.00 5.65
N THR A 25 13.07 -4.42 5.65
CA THR A 25 13.97 -4.46 6.80
C THR A 25 13.39 -3.62 7.93
N ASP A 26 13.44 -4.12 9.16
CA ASP A 26 13.11 -3.41 10.39
C ASP A 26 11.62 -3.14 10.67
N LEU A 27 10.70 -4.02 10.24
CA LEU A 27 9.30 -4.03 10.71
C LEU A 27 9.14 -4.63 12.13
N ASP A 28 10.21 -4.59 12.92
CA ASP A 28 10.30 -5.23 14.23
C ASP A 28 9.55 -4.40 15.28
N HIS A 29 8.53 -5.01 15.89
CA HIS A 29 7.66 -4.53 16.98
C HIS A 29 6.50 -3.56 16.66
N SER A 30 6.64 -2.58 15.77
CA SER A 30 5.54 -1.64 15.46
C SER A 30 5.77 -0.89 14.16
N TRP A 31 4.71 -0.65 13.40
CA TRP A 31 4.79 0.06 12.13
C TRP A 31 3.48 0.78 11.81
N ASP A 32 3.60 1.92 11.14
CA ASP A 32 2.48 2.70 10.63
C ASP A 32 2.65 2.91 9.13
N ILE A 33 1.53 2.96 8.41
CA ILE A 33 1.52 3.30 6.99
C ILE A 33 0.46 4.35 6.68
N TYR A 34 0.87 5.33 5.87
CA TYR A 34 -0.01 6.36 5.36
C TYR A 34 0.37 6.69 3.92
N PHE A 35 -0.63 6.75 3.05
CA PHE A 35 -0.51 7.26 1.69
C PHE A 35 -1.84 7.85 1.24
N GLU A 36 -1.78 8.80 0.32
CA GLU A 36 -2.94 9.33 -0.40
C GLU A 36 -2.93 8.79 -1.82
N PHE A 37 -4.09 8.49 -2.37
CA PHE A 37 -4.20 8.02 -3.74
C PHE A 37 -5.40 8.62 -4.47
N LYS A 38 -5.30 8.66 -5.79
CA LYS A 38 -6.40 8.96 -6.71
C LYS A 38 -6.31 8.01 -7.88
N THR A 39 -7.42 7.35 -8.19
CA THR A 39 -7.49 6.38 -9.28
C THR A 39 -8.86 6.36 -9.94
N THR A 40 -8.92 5.88 -11.17
CA THR A 40 -10.17 5.51 -11.86
C THR A 40 -10.31 3.98 -11.97
N THR A 41 -9.34 3.22 -11.47
CA THR A 41 -9.35 1.75 -11.46
C THR A 41 -10.23 1.23 -10.34
N SER A 42 -11.09 0.26 -10.63
CA SER A 42 -12.00 -0.32 -9.63
C SER A 42 -11.32 -1.35 -8.72
N ASN A 43 -10.32 -2.09 -9.21
CA ASN A 43 -9.65 -3.13 -8.42
C ASN A 43 -8.14 -3.01 -8.51
N ALA A 44 -7.44 -2.99 -7.39
CA ALA A 44 -5.98 -2.89 -7.34
C ALA A 44 -5.40 -3.44 -6.04
N VAL A 45 -4.19 -4.00 -6.12
CA VAL A 45 -3.34 -4.21 -4.95
C VAL A 45 -2.58 -2.92 -4.69
N MET A 46 -2.93 -2.20 -3.62
CA MET A 46 -2.34 -0.91 -3.28
C MET A 46 -1.04 -1.07 -2.49
N LEU A 47 -0.96 -2.13 -1.70
CA LEU A 47 0.22 -2.52 -0.95
C LEU A 47 0.20 -4.03 -0.74
N HIS A 48 1.37 -4.64 -0.85
CA HIS A 48 1.60 -6.03 -0.47
C HIS A 48 3.00 -6.18 0.12
N ALA A 49 3.07 -6.75 1.31
CA ALA A 49 4.32 -7.10 1.97
C ALA A 49 4.23 -8.53 2.50
N VAL A 50 5.29 -9.30 2.30
CA VAL A 50 5.39 -10.71 2.71
C VAL A 50 6.61 -10.86 3.60
N GLY A 51 6.39 -11.34 4.82
CA GLY A 51 7.43 -11.68 5.76
C GLY A 51 8.12 -13.00 5.40
N LYS A 52 9.24 -13.28 6.07
CA LYS A 52 10.04 -14.49 5.82
C LYS A 52 9.28 -15.78 6.17
N GLY A 53 8.30 -15.70 7.07
CA GLY A 53 7.50 -16.84 7.51
C GLY A 53 6.29 -17.15 6.63
N GLY A 54 6.07 -16.37 5.56
CA GLY A 54 4.85 -16.45 4.74
C GLY A 54 3.68 -15.66 5.31
N ASP A 55 3.88 -15.00 6.46
CA ASP A 55 3.03 -13.93 6.97
C ASP A 55 2.95 -12.78 5.96
N PHE A 56 1.81 -12.12 5.88
CA PHE A 56 1.64 -11.01 4.95
C PHE A 56 0.69 -9.95 5.45
N ILE A 57 0.84 -8.77 4.84
CA ILE A 57 -0.16 -7.73 4.83
C ILE A 57 -0.46 -7.29 3.40
N THR A 58 -1.76 -7.13 3.11
CA THR A 58 -2.24 -6.64 1.82
C THR A 58 -3.31 -5.56 2.02
N VAL A 59 -3.22 -4.50 1.24
CA VAL A 59 -4.29 -3.50 1.08
C VAL A 59 -4.81 -3.56 -0.34
N ASN A 60 -6.11 -3.85 -0.49
CA ASN A 60 -6.78 -3.94 -1.78
C ASN A 60 -7.81 -2.81 -1.94
N LEU A 61 -7.89 -2.24 -3.12
CA LEU A 61 -9.08 -1.53 -3.58
C LEU A 61 -10.00 -2.55 -4.27
N ILE A 62 -11.27 -2.58 -3.86
CA ILE A 62 -12.30 -3.46 -4.41
C ILE A 62 -13.48 -2.58 -4.84
N GLY A 63 -13.96 -2.76 -6.07
CA GLY A 63 -15.12 -2.03 -6.59
C GLY A 63 -14.93 -0.53 -6.81
N GLY A 64 -13.79 0.05 -6.42
CA GLY A 64 -13.44 1.46 -6.56
C GLY A 64 -13.81 2.31 -5.33
N ASP A 65 -14.52 1.74 -4.37
CA ASP A 65 -15.04 2.44 -3.19
C ASP A 65 -14.76 1.72 -1.86
N GLN A 66 -14.29 0.48 -1.90
CA GLN A 66 -13.93 -0.28 -0.72
C GLN A 66 -12.42 -0.50 -0.64
N LEU A 67 -11.82 -0.08 0.48
CA LEU A 67 -10.49 -0.53 0.87
C LEU A 67 -10.61 -1.75 1.78
N GLN A 68 -9.95 -2.84 1.41
CA GLN A 68 -9.85 -4.05 2.21
C GLN A 68 -8.44 -4.18 2.76
N PHE A 69 -8.36 -4.36 4.08
CA PHE A 69 -7.12 -4.62 4.80
C PHE A 69 -7.07 -6.10 5.21
N GLN A 70 -6.00 -6.79 4.86
CA GLN A 70 -5.79 -8.20 5.18
C GLN A 70 -4.45 -8.38 5.88
N VAL A 71 -4.45 -9.15 6.95
CA VAL A 71 -3.26 -9.58 7.68
C VAL A 71 -3.35 -11.07 7.89
N GLU A 72 -2.25 -11.77 7.59
CA GLU A 72 -2.03 -13.16 7.94
C GLU A 72 -0.75 -13.20 8.77
N SER A 73 -0.85 -13.62 10.03
CA SER A 73 0.31 -13.74 10.93
C SER A 73 0.96 -15.10 10.87
N GLY A 74 0.50 -15.98 9.97
CA GLY A 74 0.86 -17.39 9.93
C GLY A 74 0.03 -18.20 10.94
N SER A 75 -0.40 -19.38 10.50
CA SER A 75 -0.71 -20.48 11.42
C SER A 75 0.63 -20.95 12.00
N GLY A 76 0.86 -20.77 13.30
CA GLY A 76 2.13 -21.10 13.96
C GLY A 76 2.73 -22.45 13.62
#